data_AF-A0A3B3X377-F1
#
_entry.id   AF-A0A3B3X377-F1
#
_cell.length_a   1.000
_cell.length_b   1.000
_cell.length_c   1.000
_cell.angle_alpha   90.00
_cell.angle_beta   90.00
_cell.angle_gamma   90.00
#
_symmetry.space_group_name_H-M   'P 1'
#
loop_
_entity.id
_entity.type
_entity.pdbx_description
1 polymer ?
#
loop_
_entity_poly.entity_id
_entity_poly.type
_entity_poly.pdbx_seq_one_letter_code
_entity_poly.pdbx_strand_id
1 'polypeptide(L)'
;MRGFALLLALVYSATAQHQALIDYLERRLLAIEDRISLWQEQTTRYASELRELKQQMVSQLESLDKEKETLRTTLDGVGTRVDRVERELDYLETQNGAQPCVDVDDKLIEQQVTLVKEKQKAKYFKLTDCSDMISSIKAMKILKRVGGPKGMWTKDTGGASGKVYIFNGTAEETINEFATVQDFTRSAGFSLSTDLKIPSSWKGTGHVVYNNHVYYVNQEEEIKVVKFDTKNKSITDSVVFPVQDHVPVYGLNPETVMDLAVDEEGLWAIYATRENERHISMAKMDSNSLDIEQMWDTNCPRENAETAFIICGTLYVVYNTKQPGRSRVQCVFDVNDLVTNEEAPLVYFPKRYGFHASLKYNPQEQLLYAWDDGYQILYKLSMKKKLEI
;
A
#
# COMPACT_ATOMS: atom_id res chain seq x y z
N MET A 1 -78.04 43.81 -43.32
CA MET A 1 -76.99 44.64 -42.68
C MET A 1 -76.32 43.99 -41.46
N ARG A 2 -77.01 43.24 -40.58
CA ARG A 2 -76.38 42.65 -39.38
C ARG A 2 -75.43 41.45 -39.62
N GLY A 3 -75.72 40.58 -40.60
CA GLY A 3 -74.85 39.42 -40.91
C GLY A 3 -73.50 39.78 -41.55
N PHE A 4 -73.45 40.87 -42.33
CA PHE A 4 -72.24 41.33 -43.00
C PHE A 4 -71.24 41.97 -42.02
N ALA A 5 -71.74 42.66 -41.00
CA ALA A 5 -70.91 43.25 -39.93
C ALA A 5 -70.28 42.19 -39.02
N LEU A 6 -71.00 41.07 -38.75
CA LEU A 6 -70.47 39.95 -37.98
C LEU A 6 -69.37 39.18 -38.73
N LEU A 7 -69.52 38.99 -40.04
CA LEU A 7 -68.48 38.38 -40.88
C LEU A 7 -67.23 39.25 -40.96
N LEU A 8 -67.37 40.57 -41.11
CA LEU A 8 -66.25 41.50 -41.11
C LEU A 8 -65.51 41.52 -39.76
N ALA A 9 -66.23 41.46 -38.64
CA ALA A 9 -65.64 41.40 -37.30
C ALA A 9 -64.88 40.09 -37.04
N LEU A 10 -65.42 38.95 -37.50
CA LEU A 10 -64.76 37.64 -37.38
C LEU A 10 -63.51 37.53 -38.26
N VAL A 11 -63.53 38.12 -39.46
CA VAL A 11 -62.35 38.19 -40.33
C VAL A 11 -61.27 39.08 -39.69
N TYR A 12 -61.64 40.22 -39.10
CA TYR A 12 -60.70 41.11 -38.41
C TYR A 12 -60.09 40.49 -37.15
N SER A 13 -60.86 39.73 -36.36
CA SER A 13 -60.32 39.03 -35.19
C SER A 13 -59.42 37.87 -35.59
N ALA A 14 -59.76 37.15 -36.67
CA ALA A 14 -58.92 36.09 -37.21
C ALA A 14 -57.60 36.63 -37.78
N THR A 15 -57.61 37.76 -38.49
CA THR A 15 -56.37 38.38 -39.01
C THR A 15 -55.50 38.94 -37.89
N ALA A 16 -56.08 39.56 -36.87
CA ALA A 16 -55.33 40.04 -35.69
C ALA A 16 -54.68 38.89 -34.91
N GLN A 17 -55.39 37.77 -34.74
CA GLN A 17 -54.87 36.58 -34.09
C GLN A 17 -53.75 35.91 -34.92
N HIS A 18 -53.84 35.96 -36.25
CA HIS A 18 -52.79 35.48 -37.15
C HIS A 18 -51.54 36.35 -37.06
N GLN A 19 -51.68 37.68 -37.03
CA GLN A 19 -50.56 38.61 -36.90
C GLN A 19 -49.82 38.44 -35.56
N ALA A 20 -50.56 38.29 -34.46
CA ALA A 20 -49.96 38.05 -33.14
C ALA A 20 -49.17 36.73 -33.06
N LEU A 21 -49.63 35.69 -33.78
CA LEU A 21 -48.91 34.42 -33.89
C LEU A 21 -47.63 34.58 -34.72
N ILE A 22 -47.68 35.34 -35.81
CA ILE A 22 -46.51 35.63 -36.66
C ILE A 22 -45.45 36.39 -35.85
N ASP A 23 -45.82 37.47 -35.16
CA ASP A 23 -44.91 38.25 -34.31
C ASP A 23 -44.30 37.39 -33.17
N TYR A 24 -45.08 36.45 -32.62
CA TYR A 24 -44.58 35.50 -31.61
C TYR A 24 -43.53 34.55 -32.20
N LEU A 25 -43.79 33.99 -33.38
CA LEU A 25 -42.87 33.09 -34.07
C LEU A 25 -41.58 33.80 -34.48
N GLU A 26 -41.68 35.06 -34.94
CA GLU A 26 -40.51 35.88 -35.30
C GLU A 26 -39.61 36.15 -34.09
N ARG A 27 -40.18 36.54 -32.94
CA ARG A 27 -39.42 36.72 -31.70
C ARG A 27 -38.77 35.43 -31.21
N ARG A 28 -39.45 34.28 -31.35
CA ARG A 28 -38.90 32.95 -31.02
C ARG A 28 -37.76 32.57 -31.95
N LEU A 29 -37.88 32.86 -33.25
CA LEU A 29 -36.84 32.60 -34.24
C LEU A 29 -35.59 33.44 -33.96
N LEU A 30 -35.75 34.74 -33.67
CA LEU A 30 -34.65 35.62 -33.28
C LEU A 30 -33.93 35.12 -32.01
N ALA A 31 -34.68 34.70 -30.99
CA ALA A 31 -34.08 34.14 -29.77
C ALA A 31 -33.36 32.79 -30.00
N ILE A 32 -33.78 32.02 -31.00
CA ILE A 32 -33.07 30.79 -31.39
C ILE A 32 -31.79 31.14 -32.16
N GLU A 33 -31.85 32.12 -33.06
CA GLU A 33 -30.70 32.62 -33.82
C GLU A 33 -29.59 33.15 -32.89
N ASP A 34 -29.94 33.97 -31.89
CA ASP A 34 -29.01 34.46 -30.87
C ASP A 34 -28.37 33.33 -30.04
N ARG A 35 -29.12 32.26 -29.77
CA ARG A 35 -28.57 31.09 -29.06
C ARG A 35 -27.64 30.27 -29.95
N ILE A 36 -27.93 30.19 -31.24
CA ILE A 36 -27.07 29.51 -32.22
C ILE A 36 -25.77 30.29 -32.39
N SER A 37 -25.82 31.62 -32.47
CA SER A 37 -24.62 32.45 -32.59
C SER A 37 -23.72 32.33 -31.35
N LEU A 38 -24.30 32.35 -30.15
CA LEU A 38 -23.55 32.13 -28.90
C LEU A 38 -22.93 30.74 -28.84
N TRP A 39 -23.67 29.70 -29.26
CA TRP A 39 -23.16 28.33 -29.28
C TRP A 39 -22.02 28.17 -30.30
N GLN A 40 -22.13 28.84 -31.45
CA GLN A 40 -21.09 28.86 -32.47
C GLN A 40 -19.82 29.55 -31.94
N GLU A 41 -19.96 30.69 -31.23
CA GLU A 41 -18.83 31.38 -30.59
C GLU A 41 -18.14 30.50 -29.53
N GLN A 42 -18.91 29.87 -28.64
CA GLN A 42 -18.38 28.94 -27.63
C GLN A 42 -17.65 27.76 -28.28
N THR A 43 -18.23 27.17 -29.32
CA THR A 43 -17.63 26.06 -30.06
C THR A 43 -16.31 26.47 -30.72
N THR A 44 -16.25 27.67 -31.31
CA THR A 44 -15.00 28.19 -31.88
C THR A 44 -13.92 28.43 -30.83
N ARG A 45 -14.30 28.91 -29.65
CA ARG A 45 -13.38 29.12 -28.52
C ARG A 45 -12.81 27.81 -27.97
N TYR A 46 -13.65 26.79 -27.75
CA TYR A 46 -13.17 25.48 -27.32
C TYR A 46 -12.25 24.85 -28.38
N ALA A 47 -12.55 25.04 -29.66
CA ALA A 47 -11.68 24.57 -30.73
C ALA A 47 -10.33 25.31 -30.77
N SER A 48 -10.24 26.58 -30.39
CA SER A 48 -8.95 27.27 -30.25
C SER A 48 -8.16 26.81 -29.02
N GLU A 49 -8.81 26.69 -27.86
CA GLU A 49 -8.17 26.22 -26.62
C GLU A 49 -7.61 24.79 -26.78
N LEU A 50 -8.34 23.90 -27.47
CA LEU A 50 -7.86 22.55 -27.75
C LEU A 50 -6.66 22.53 -28.71
N ARG A 51 -6.62 23.44 -29.70
CA ARG A 51 -5.46 23.56 -30.60
C ARG A 51 -4.23 24.06 -29.86
N GLU A 52 -4.39 25.01 -28.95
CA GLU A 52 -3.31 25.55 -28.13
C GLU A 52 -2.76 24.47 -27.18
N LEU A 53 -3.63 23.73 -26.49
CA LEU A 53 -3.22 22.60 -25.64
C LEU A 53 -2.46 21.54 -26.44
N LYS A 54 -2.94 21.21 -27.65
CA LYS A 54 -2.24 20.27 -28.55
C LYS A 54 -0.84 20.80 -28.90
N GLN A 55 -0.71 22.08 -29.21
CA GLN A 55 0.57 22.68 -29.57
C GLN A 55 1.55 22.69 -28.40
N GLN A 56 1.07 22.99 -27.19
CA GLN A 56 1.87 22.90 -25.96
C GLN A 56 2.34 21.47 -25.71
N MET A 57 1.45 20.48 -25.81
CA MET A 57 1.79 19.06 -25.62
C MET A 57 2.84 18.59 -26.64
N VAL A 58 2.71 18.96 -27.91
CA VAL A 58 3.70 18.63 -28.95
C VAL A 58 5.06 19.24 -28.61
N SER A 59 5.11 20.51 -28.18
CA SER A 59 6.36 21.16 -27.82
C SER A 59 7.06 20.52 -26.61
N GLN A 60 6.29 20.06 -25.61
CA GLN A 60 6.85 19.31 -24.48
C GLN A 60 7.40 17.95 -24.93
N LEU A 61 6.72 17.28 -25.86
CA LEU A 61 7.14 15.99 -26.39
C LEU A 61 8.45 16.11 -27.20
N GLU A 62 8.60 17.18 -27.98
CA GLU A 62 9.86 17.52 -28.68
C GLU A 62 10.99 17.84 -27.69
N SER A 63 10.70 18.53 -26.58
CA SER A 63 11.70 18.80 -25.54
C SER A 63 12.19 17.52 -24.87
N LEU A 64 11.28 16.60 -24.54
CA LEU A 64 11.62 15.31 -23.94
C LEU A 64 12.42 14.42 -24.88
N ASP A 65 12.10 14.43 -26.17
CA ASP A 65 12.87 13.67 -27.17
C ASP A 65 14.30 14.22 -27.30
N LYS A 66 14.46 15.54 -27.24
CA LYS A 66 15.79 16.17 -27.20
C LYS A 66 16.58 15.78 -25.95
N GLU A 67 15.96 15.77 -24.77
CA GLU A 67 16.61 15.33 -23.53
C GLU A 67 17.03 13.86 -23.61
N LYS A 68 16.18 12.99 -24.14
CA LYS A 68 16.49 11.58 -24.38
C LYS A 68 17.71 11.41 -25.28
N GLU A 69 17.80 12.15 -26.38
CA GLU A 69 18.99 12.09 -27.26
C GLU A 69 20.24 12.63 -26.56
N THR A 70 20.13 13.66 -25.71
CA THR A 70 21.28 14.10 -24.90
C THR A 70 21.74 13.01 -23.94
N LEU A 71 20.83 12.32 -23.25
CA LEU A 71 21.17 11.21 -22.36
C LEU A 71 21.82 10.05 -23.12
N ARG A 72 21.31 9.72 -24.31
CA ARG A 72 21.90 8.70 -25.18
C ARG A 72 23.35 9.04 -25.55
N THR A 73 23.62 10.28 -25.95
CA THR A 73 25.01 10.69 -26.28
C THR A 73 25.93 10.68 -25.06
N THR A 74 25.43 11.02 -23.86
CA THR A 74 26.22 10.90 -22.63
C THR A 74 26.53 9.45 -22.28
N LEU A 75 25.57 8.54 -22.48
CA LEU A 75 25.75 7.11 -22.25
C LEU A 75 26.80 6.52 -23.20
N ASP A 76 26.73 6.86 -24.49
CA ASP A 76 27.75 6.46 -25.48
C ASP A 76 29.14 7.03 -25.11
N GLY A 77 29.19 8.27 -24.65
CA GLY A 77 30.41 8.90 -24.14
C GLY A 77 31.00 8.19 -22.92
N VAL A 78 30.17 7.73 -21.99
CA VAL A 78 30.62 6.91 -20.85
C VAL A 78 31.11 5.55 -21.32
N GLY A 79 30.40 4.90 -22.24
CA GLY A 79 30.81 3.61 -22.83
C GLY A 79 32.22 3.67 -23.41
N THR A 80 32.51 4.68 -24.24
CA THR A 80 33.87 4.84 -24.81
C THR A 80 34.96 5.09 -23.76
N ARG A 81 34.63 5.71 -22.62
CA ARG A 81 35.58 5.89 -21.50
C ARG A 81 35.82 4.59 -20.76
N VAL A 82 34.79 3.78 -20.57
CA VAL A 82 34.90 2.44 -19.98
C VAL A 82 35.77 1.56 -20.86
N ASP A 83 35.49 1.48 -22.18
CA ASP A 83 36.30 0.74 -23.14
C ASP A 83 37.77 1.19 -23.13
N ARG A 84 38.03 2.48 -22.86
CA ARG A 84 39.38 3.01 -22.76
C ARG A 84 40.07 2.55 -21.48
N VAL A 85 39.37 2.60 -20.35
CA VAL A 85 39.88 2.13 -19.06
C VAL A 85 40.13 0.62 -19.10
N GLU A 86 39.27 -0.15 -19.75
CA GLU A 86 39.48 -1.60 -19.97
C GLU A 86 40.77 -1.87 -20.76
N ARG A 87 41.02 -1.13 -21.85
CA ARG A 87 42.28 -1.27 -22.61
C ARG A 87 43.50 -0.81 -21.83
N GLU A 88 43.38 0.22 -21.01
CA GLU A 88 44.48 0.69 -20.14
C GLU A 88 44.74 -0.32 -19.00
N LEU A 89 43.70 -1.00 -18.50
CA LEU A 89 43.81 -2.10 -17.54
C LEU A 89 44.53 -3.31 -18.17
N ASP A 90 44.13 -3.76 -19.36
CA ASP A 90 44.79 -4.83 -20.12
C ASP A 90 46.28 -4.53 -20.37
N TYR A 91 46.63 -3.27 -20.64
CA TYR A 91 48.01 -2.83 -20.83
C TYR A 91 48.83 -2.88 -19.52
N LEU A 92 48.21 -2.52 -18.39
CA LEU A 92 48.85 -2.61 -17.08
C LEU A 92 49.03 -4.06 -16.62
N GLU A 93 48.08 -4.95 -16.95
CA GLU A 93 48.18 -6.38 -16.71
C GLU A 93 49.31 -7.05 -17.52
N THR A 94 49.61 -6.54 -18.72
CA THR A 94 50.70 -7.06 -19.56
C THR A 94 52.08 -6.50 -19.20
N GLN A 95 52.18 -5.28 -18.66
CA GLN A 95 53.46 -4.71 -18.20
C GLN A 95 53.86 -5.17 -16.80
N ASN A 96 52.90 -5.34 -15.90
CA ASN A 96 53.17 -5.92 -14.58
C ASN A 96 52.97 -7.43 -14.68
N GLY A 97 54.04 -8.16 -14.96
CA GLY A 97 54.03 -9.62 -14.86
C GLY A 97 53.42 -10.02 -13.51
N ALA A 98 52.27 -10.68 -13.57
CA ALA A 98 51.48 -11.01 -12.40
C ALA A 98 52.34 -11.69 -11.34
N GLN A 99 52.42 -11.08 -10.15
CA GLN A 99 52.51 -11.91 -8.94
C GLN A 99 51.36 -12.92 -9.01
N PRO A 100 51.54 -14.17 -8.57
CA PRO A 100 50.52 -15.20 -8.73
C PRO A 100 49.28 -14.81 -7.93
N CYS A 101 48.33 -14.17 -8.62
CA CYS A 101 46.97 -13.97 -8.17
C CYS A 101 46.28 -15.31 -8.37
N VAL A 102 45.93 -15.94 -7.25
CA VAL A 102 45.02 -17.08 -7.23
C VAL A 102 43.71 -16.59 -7.85
N ASP A 103 43.31 -17.18 -8.99
CA ASP A 103 41.96 -17.04 -9.51
C ASP A 103 41.01 -17.39 -8.37
N VAL A 104 40.33 -16.39 -7.81
CA VAL A 104 39.18 -16.65 -6.95
C VAL A 104 38.08 -17.08 -7.91
N ASP A 105 38.04 -18.38 -8.16
CA ASP A 105 37.01 -19.10 -8.91
C ASP A 105 35.64 -18.49 -8.57
N ASP A 106 34.83 -18.12 -9.56
CA ASP A 106 33.47 -17.61 -9.32
C ASP A 106 32.65 -18.59 -8.46
N LYS A 107 33.00 -19.89 -8.50
CA LYS A 107 32.46 -20.92 -7.61
C LYS A 107 32.87 -20.74 -6.15
N LEU A 108 34.03 -20.16 -5.84
CA LEU A 108 34.45 -19.80 -4.49
C LEU A 108 33.69 -18.59 -3.96
N ILE A 109 33.34 -17.62 -4.81
CA ILE A 109 32.47 -16.49 -4.41
C ILE A 109 31.05 -16.99 -4.15
N GLU A 110 30.49 -17.82 -5.05
CA GLU A 110 29.20 -18.48 -4.82
C GLU A 110 29.23 -19.38 -3.58
N GLN A 111 30.31 -20.13 -3.36
CA GLN A 111 30.52 -20.90 -2.12
C GLN A 111 30.63 -19.99 -0.89
N GLN A 112 31.30 -18.84 -0.97
CA GLN A 112 31.40 -17.91 0.15
C GLN A 112 30.05 -17.25 0.45
N VAL A 113 29.27 -16.87 -0.58
CA VAL A 113 27.92 -16.31 -0.42
C VAL A 113 26.97 -17.34 0.18
N THR A 114 27.00 -18.59 -0.31
CA THR A 114 26.22 -19.69 0.26
C THR A 114 26.66 -20.01 1.69
N LEU A 115 27.96 -20.08 2.00
CA LEU A 115 28.47 -20.27 3.36
C LEU A 115 28.10 -19.12 4.31
N VAL A 116 28.07 -17.87 3.84
CA VAL A 116 27.62 -16.71 4.62
C VAL A 116 26.11 -16.81 4.88
N LYS A 117 25.30 -17.14 3.86
CA LYS A 117 23.86 -17.39 4.02
C LYS A 117 23.58 -18.54 4.99
N GLU A 118 24.31 -19.65 4.88
CA GLU A 118 24.19 -20.82 5.78
C GLU A 118 24.64 -20.49 7.20
N LYS A 119 25.73 -19.73 7.39
CA LYS A 119 26.15 -19.25 8.72
C LYS A 119 25.16 -18.29 9.34
N GLN A 120 24.58 -17.38 8.55
CA GLN A 120 23.53 -16.48 9.02
C GLN A 120 22.26 -17.26 9.38
N LYS A 121 21.84 -18.22 8.54
CA LYS A 121 20.74 -19.13 8.83
C LYS A 121 20.97 -19.93 10.13
N ALA A 122 22.17 -20.48 10.33
CA ALA A 122 22.52 -21.20 11.55
C ALA A 122 22.62 -20.29 12.79
N LYS A 123 22.92 -19.00 12.61
CA LYS A 123 22.91 -18.00 13.68
C LYS A 123 21.48 -17.63 14.07
N TYR A 124 20.60 -17.42 13.09
CA TYR A 124 19.17 -17.13 13.31
C TYR A 124 18.45 -18.33 13.95
N PHE A 125 18.67 -19.54 13.43
CA PHE A 125 18.09 -20.79 13.96
C PHE A 125 18.44 -21.06 15.43
N LYS A 126 19.57 -20.53 15.94
CA LYS A 126 19.97 -20.64 17.35
C LYS A 126 19.28 -19.64 18.28
N LEU A 127 18.61 -18.62 17.75
CA LEU A 127 17.98 -17.56 18.54
C LEU A 127 16.49 -17.82 18.80
N THR A 128 15.81 -18.68 18.03
CA THR A 128 14.35 -18.78 18.07
C THR A 128 13.86 -20.12 18.63
N ASP A 129 13.19 -20.05 19.77
CA ASP A 129 12.57 -21.22 20.43
C ASP A 129 11.15 -21.51 19.89
N CYS A 130 10.58 -20.61 19.07
CA CYS A 130 9.24 -20.81 18.56
C CYS A 130 9.21 -21.67 17.27
N SER A 131 8.43 -22.74 17.35
CA SER A 131 8.21 -23.71 16.28
C SER A 131 6.73 -23.90 15.94
N ASP A 132 5.90 -22.89 16.22
CA ASP A 132 4.47 -22.93 15.95
C ASP A 132 4.15 -22.42 14.54
N MET A 133 3.08 -22.97 13.96
CA MET A 133 2.48 -22.53 12.71
C MET A 133 0.95 -22.60 12.80
N ILE A 134 0.27 -21.79 12.00
CA ILE A 134 -1.20 -21.86 11.92
C ILE A 134 -1.64 -23.13 11.20
N SER A 135 -2.63 -23.83 11.74
CA SER A 135 -3.30 -24.96 11.07
C SER A 135 -4.61 -24.54 10.41
N SER A 136 -5.38 -23.66 11.06
CA SER A 136 -6.69 -23.19 10.58
C SER A 136 -7.21 -21.99 11.38
N ILE A 137 -8.26 -21.34 10.87
CA ILE A 137 -9.01 -20.32 11.62
C ILE A 137 -10.16 -21.03 12.36
N LYS A 138 -10.05 -21.07 13.69
CA LYS A 138 -10.98 -21.78 14.59
C LYS A 138 -12.33 -21.07 14.73
N ALA A 139 -12.30 -19.74 14.84
CA ALA A 139 -13.52 -18.95 15.03
C ALA A 139 -13.34 -17.51 14.53
N MET A 140 -14.45 -16.85 14.25
CA MET A 140 -14.51 -15.43 13.90
C MET A 140 -15.53 -14.71 14.78
N LYS A 141 -15.19 -13.49 15.22
CA LYS A 141 -16.08 -12.61 15.96
C LYS A 141 -15.95 -11.19 15.44
N ILE A 142 -17.07 -10.58 15.04
CA ILE A 142 -17.15 -9.13 14.81
C ILE A 142 -17.38 -8.47 16.17
N LEU A 143 -16.52 -7.54 16.57
CA LEU A 143 -16.72 -6.78 17.80
C LEU A 143 -17.58 -5.54 17.56
N LYS A 144 -17.29 -4.81 16.49
CA LYS A 144 -17.90 -3.50 16.23
C LYS A 144 -17.75 -3.12 14.77
N ARG A 145 -18.54 -2.11 14.35
CA ARG A 145 -18.27 -1.32 13.15
C ARG A 145 -18.09 0.14 13.55
N VAL A 146 -16.89 0.69 13.37
CA VAL A 146 -16.58 2.11 13.59
C VAL A 146 -15.43 2.53 12.67
N GLY A 147 -15.41 3.79 12.28
CA GLY A 147 -14.41 4.33 11.35
C GLY A 147 -14.76 4.11 9.88
N GLY A 148 -13.78 4.36 9.03
CA GLY A 148 -13.90 4.31 7.58
C GLY A 148 -13.55 2.95 6.97
N PRO A 149 -13.49 2.89 5.62
CA PRO A 149 -13.22 1.65 4.90
C PRO A 149 -11.82 1.08 5.16
N LYS A 150 -10.86 1.96 5.47
CA LYS A 150 -9.47 1.63 5.76
C LYS A 150 -9.12 2.03 7.18
N GLY A 151 -8.33 1.20 7.82
CA GLY A 151 -7.84 1.42 9.17
C GLY A 151 -7.17 0.18 9.71
N MET A 152 -6.72 0.29 10.94
CA MET A 152 -6.25 -0.85 11.71
C MET A 152 -6.64 -0.73 13.17
N TRP A 153 -6.71 -1.87 13.82
CA TRP A 153 -6.90 -1.93 15.25
C TRP A 153 -6.06 -3.04 15.84
N THR A 154 -5.58 -2.84 17.04
CA THR A 154 -4.74 -3.82 17.73
C THR A 154 -4.78 -3.57 19.24
N LYS A 155 -4.28 -4.54 20.00
CA LYS A 155 -3.83 -4.32 21.37
C LYS A 155 -2.31 -4.14 21.37
N ASP A 156 -1.77 -3.74 22.50
CA ASP A 156 -0.34 -3.87 22.76
C ASP A 156 0.01 -5.37 22.82
N THR A 157 0.90 -5.80 21.91
CA THR A 157 1.33 -7.20 21.76
C THR A 157 2.37 -7.62 22.81
N GLY A 158 3.01 -6.65 23.48
CA GLY A 158 4.03 -6.91 24.51
C GLY A 158 3.54 -6.63 25.94
N GLY A 159 2.51 -5.80 26.10
CA GLY A 159 1.98 -5.38 27.40
C GLY A 159 0.62 -5.98 27.77
N ALA A 160 0.44 -6.35 29.05
CA ALA A 160 -0.83 -6.81 29.60
C ALA A 160 -1.86 -5.68 29.87
N SER A 161 -1.73 -4.51 29.21
CA SER A 161 -2.51 -3.31 29.55
C SER A 161 -4.01 -3.44 29.28
N GLY A 162 -4.41 -4.40 28.42
CA GLY A 162 -5.80 -4.59 28.01
C GLY A 162 -6.34 -3.50 27.07
N LYS A 163 -5.54 -2.45 26.82
CA LYS A 163 -5.90 -1.31 25.98
C LYS A 163 -6.08 -1.72 24.51
N VAL A 164 -6.97 -1.02 23.84
CA VAL A 164 -7.25 -1.17 22.41
C VAL A 164 -6.90 0.13 21.70
N TYR A 165 -6.18 0.02 20.59
CA TYR A 165 -5.75 1.13 19.76
C TYR A 165 -6.47 1.07 18.42
N ILE A 166 -7.05 2.19 18.00
CA ILE A 166 -7.70 2.35 16.69
C ILE A 166 -6.95 3.40 15.88
N PHE A 167 -6.49 3.01 14.69
CA PHE A 167 -5.94 3.88 13.67
C PHE A 167 -6.98 3.93 12.56
N ASN A 168 -7.81 4.95 12.56
CA ASN A 168 -8.86 5.12 11.57
C ASN A 168 -8.30 5.87 10.36
N GLY A 169 -8.41 5.32 9.15
CA GLY A 169 -7.83 5.92 7.94
C GLY A 169 -6.36 5.55 7.70
N THR A 170 -5.78 6.17 6.67
CA THR A 170 -4.44 5.85 6.15
C THR A 170 -3.45 7.02 6.20
N ALA A 171 -3.88 8.16 6.73
CA ALA A 171 -3.14 9.43 6.69
C ALA A 171 -3.57 10.38 7.83
N GLU A 172 -3.72 9.86 9.06
CA GLU A 172 -4.13 10.67 10.21
C GLU A 172 -3.01 10.81 11.26
N GLU A 173 -3.23 11.69 12.23
CA GLU A 173 -2.29 11.97 13.34
C GLU A 173 -2.84 11.57 14.72
N THR A 174 -4.06 11.03 14.78
CA THR A 174 -4.76 10.78 16.05
C THR A 174 -5.16 9.33 16.19
N ILE A 175 -4.53 8.62 17.11
CA ILE A 175 -4.87 7.24 17.48
C ILE A 175 -5.91 7.29 18.59
N ASN A 176 -7.01 6.57 18.45
CA ASN A 176 -8.01 6.47 19.52
C ASN A 176 -7.66 5.30 20.45
N GLU A 177 -7.36 5.61 21.71
CA GLU A 177 -7.05 4.63 22.76
C GLU A 177 -8.28 4.35 23.62
N PHE A 178 -8.67 3.08 23.75
CA PHE A 178 -9.66 2.62 24.71
C PHE A 178 -8.99 1.84 25.84
N ALA A 179 -9.44 2.05 27.08
CA ALA A 179 -8.87 1.38 28.24
C ALA A 179 -9.05 -0.14 28.20
N THR A 180 -10.20 -0.62 27.68
CA THR A 180 -10.50 -2.05 27.55
C THR A 180 -11.27 -2.37 26.27
N VAL A 181 -11.27 -3.65 25.88
CA VAL A 181 -12.14 -4.17 24.80
C VAL A 181 -13.63 -3.95 25.12
N GLN A 182 -14.01 -3.98 26.40
CA GLN A 182 -15.38 -3.74 26.83
C GLN A 182 -15.80 -2.28 26.61
N ASP A 183 -14.93 -1.33 26.93
CA ASP A 183 -15.17 0.10 26.69
C ASP A 183 -15.26 0.36 25.18
N PHE A 184 -14.35 -0.20 24.40
CA PHE A 184 -14.41 -0.14 22.94
C PHE A 184 -15.74 -0.69 22.40
N THR A 185 -16.21 -1.84 22.90
CA THR A 185 -17.44 -2.46 22.40
C THR A 185 -18.67 -1.62 22.76
N ARG A 186 -18.74 -1.10 24.00
CA ARG A 186 -19.89 -0.36 24.52
C ARG A 186 -19.94 1.12 24.11
N SER A 187 -18.84 1.69 23.61
CA SER A 187 -18.79 3.11 23.25
C SER A 187 -19.82 3.50 22.18
N ALA A 188 -20.26 4.75 22.16
CA ALA A 188 -20.99 5.30 21.03
C ALA A 188 -19.97 5.93 20.07
N GLY A 189 -19.59 5.21 19.01
CA GLY A 189 -18.46 5.61 18.16
C GLY A 189 -17.15 5.67 18.97
N PHE A 190 -16.48 6.82 18.96
CA PHE A 190 -15.22 7.07 19.68
C PHE A 190 -15.42 7.80 21.03
N SER A 191 -16.64 7.85 21.57
CA SER A 191 -16.92 8.67 22.76
C SER A 191 -16.19 8.26 24.06
N LEU A 192 -15.76 7.01 24.18
CA LEU A 192 -15.03 6.49 25.34
C LEU A 192 -13.51 6.36 25.09
N SER A 193 -13.02 6.80 23.93
CA SER A 193 -11.58 6.80 23.68
C SER A 193 -10.90 8.06 24.18
N THR A 194 -9.62 7.92 24.49
CA THR A 194 -8.70 9.04 24.65
C THR A 194 -7.93 9.23 23.34
N ASP A 195 -7.83 10.48 22.89
CA ASP A 195 -7.07 10.81 21.69
C ASP A 195 -5.58 10.85 22.00
N LEU A 196 -4.83 9.97 21.35
CA LEU A 196 -3.37 9.93 21.37
C LEU A 196 -2.86 10.56 20.08
N LYS A 197 -2.51 11.83 20.15
CA LYS A 197 -1.95 12.58 19.03
C LYS A 197 -0.47 12.25 18.84
N ILE A 198 -0.08 11.86 17.63
CA ILE A 198 1.32 11.64 17.24
C ILE A 198 1.86 12.85 16.45
N PRO A 199 3.20 13.04 16.37
CA PRO A 199 3.77 14.28 15.82
C PRO A 199 3.69 14.43 14.30
N SER A 200 3.52 13.33 13.55
CA SER A 200 3.36 13.34 12.10
C SER A 200 2.34 12.30 11.66
N SER A 201 1.73 12.54 10.50
CA SER A 201 0.72 11.65 9.93
C SER A 201 1.32 10.29 9.54
N TRP A 202 0.63 9.20 9.85
CA TRP A 202 1.04 7.86 9.41
C TRP A 202 0.66 7.59 7.95
N LYS A 203 1.24 6.57 7.33
CA LYS A 203 0.93 6.16 5.96
C LYS A 203 0.46 4.71 5.89
N GLY A 204 -0.74 4.51 5.33
CA GLY A 204 -1.31 3.18 5.13
C GLY A 204 -1.93 2.62 6.42
N THR A 205 -1.95 1.29 6.53
CA THR A 205 -2.55 0.57 7.68
C THR A 205 -1.57 -0.40 8.34
N GLY A 206 -0.27 -0.20 8.07
CA GLY A 206 0.81 -1.12 8.39
C GLY A 206 1.48 -0.88 9.74
N HIS A 207 0.76 -0.42 10.76
CA HIS A 207 1.38 -0.04 12.06
C HIS A 207 1.23 -1.15 13.10
N VAL A 208 1.94 -1.03 14.23
CA VAL A 208 1.84 -1.96 15.36
C VAL A 208 1.98 -1.24 16.70
N VAL A 209 1.44 -1.84 17.76
CA VAL A 209 1.69 -1.41 19.13
C VAL A 209 2.37 -2.55 19.88
N TYR A 210 3.54 -2.28 20.42
CA TYR A 210 4.40 -3.26 21.08
C TYR A 210 5.16 -2.63 22.25
N ASN A 211 5.06 -3.23 23.43
CA ASN A 211 5.74 -2.79 24.64
C ASN A 211 5.53 -1.30 24.97
N ASN A 212 4.27 -0.85 24.95
CA ASN A 212 3.85 0.55 25.13
C ASN A 212 4.36 1.55 24.08
N HIS A 213 4.93 1.09 22.97
CA HIS A 213 5.33 1.94 21.86
C HIS A 213 4.43 1.70 20.66
N VAL A 214 4.05 2.78 19.98
CA VAL A 214 3.47 2.73 18.64
C VAL A 214 4.64 2.77 17.65
N TYR A 215 4.72 1.75 16.81
CA TYR A 215 5.60 1.76 15.64
C TYR A 215 4.72 2.05 14.44
N TYR A 216 4.88 3.24 13.86
CA TYR A 216 4.11 3.65 12.70
C TYR A 216 5.02 4.00 11.54
N VAL A 217 4.46 3.85 10.35
CA VAL A 217 5.14 4.14 9.09
C VAL A 217 4.74 5.55 8.73
N ASN A 218 5.72 6.41 8.50
CA ASN A 218 5.55 7.73 7.93
C ASN A 218 6.20 7.73 6.55
N GLN A 219 5.59 8.45 5.61
CA GLN A 219 6.13 8.59 4.26
C GLN A 219 5.98 10.04 3.80
N GLU A 220 7.10 10.75 3.81
CA GLU A 220 7.25 12.05 3.15
C GLU A 220 7.95 11.80 1.80
N GLU A 221 9.28 11.95 1.75
CA GLU A 221 10.10 11.57 0.60
C GLU A 221 10.53 10.09 0.68
N GLU A 222 10.92 9.64 1.87
CA GLU A 222 11.37 8.28 2.15
C GLU A 222 10.43 7.59 3.14
N ILE A 223 10.44 6.25 3.15
CA ILE A 223 9.72 5.47 4.17
C ILE A 223 10.51 5.54 5.48
N LYS A 224 9.86 6.05 6.53
CA LYS A 224 10.41 6.13 7.89
C LYS A 224 9.59 5.25 8.83
N VAL A 225 10.28 4.48 9.67
CA VAL A 225 9.66 3.77 10.80
C VAL A 225 9.91 4.61 12.04
N VAL A 226 8.82 5.08 12.66
CA VAL A 226 8.87 5.95 13.84
C VAL A 226 8.39 5.18 15.06
N LYS A 227 9.17 5.23 16.13
CA LYS A 227 8.85 4.64 17.43
C LYS A 227 8.41 5.72 18.40
N PHE A 228 7.15 5.66 18.81
CA PHE A 228 6.51 6.66 19.67
C PHE A 228 6.08 6.04 21.00
N ASP A 229 6.52 6.62 22.11
CA ASP A 229 6.15 6.18 23.45
C ASP A 229 4.76 6.70 23.82
N THR A 230 3.82 5.78 24.06
CA THR A 230 2.43 6.11 24.39
C THR A 230 2.26 6.72 25.78
N LYS A 231 3.18 6.47 26.72
CA LYS A 231 3.12 6.97 28.09
C LYS A 231 3.70 8.37 28.17
N ASN A 232 4.89 8.56 27.61
CA ASN A 232 5.60 9.84 27.60
C ASN A 232 5.11 10.79 26.50
N LYS A 233 4.36 10.26 25.51
CA LYS A 233 3.82 10.99 24.36
C LYS A 233 4.93 11.69 23.55
N SER A 234 6.04 10.99 23.34
CA SER A 234 7.22 11.50 22.64
C SER A 234 7.76 10.46 21.67
N ILE A 235 8.42 10.92 20.61
CA ILE A 235 9.20 10.04 19.73
C ILE A 235 10.43 9.60 20.51
N THR A 236 10.64 8.29 20.60
CA THR A 236 11.84 7.71 21.20
C THR A 236 12.91 7.42 20.17
N ASP A 237 12.52 7.04 18.95
CA ASP A 237 13.44 6.75 17.86
C ASP A 237 12.74 6.87 16.49
N SER A 238 13.52 7.04 15.42
CA SER A 238 13.04 7.08 14.04
C SER A 238 14.16 6.71 13.08
N VAL A 239 13.89 5.75 12.19
CA VAL A 239 14.86 5.30 11.18
C VAL A 239 14.28 5.43 9.77
N VAL A 240 15.11 5.84 8.82
CA VAL A 240 14.78 5.75 7.38
C VAL A 240 15.02 4.30 6.96
N PHE A 241 14.01 3.66 6.38
CA PHE A 241 14.16 2.30 5.89
C PHE A 241 15.00 2.32 4.60
N PRO A 242 16.07 1.50 4.48
CA PRO A 242 17.08 1.61 3.43
C PRO A 242 16.61 1.01 2.10
N VAL A 243 15.50 1.51 1.57
CA VAL A 243 14.91 1.12 0.28
C VAL A 243 14.59 2.39 -0.51
N GLN A 244 15.27 2.59 -1.63
CA GLN A 244 15.13 3.80 -2.45
C GLN A 244 13.83 3.79 -3.27
N ASP A 245 13.57 2.71 -4.00
CA ASP A 245 12.40 2.58 -4.87
C ASP A 245 11.37 1.62 -4.28
N HIS A 246 10.61 2.08 -3.28
CA HIS A 246 9.53 1.29 -2.71
C HIS A 246 8.31 1.22 -3.64
N VAL A 247 7.56 0.12 -3.55
CA VAL A 247 6.24 -0.04 -4.17
C VAL A 247 5.25 -0.53 -3.13
N PRO A 248 3.93 -0.38 -3.33
CA PRO A 248 2.96 -0.92 -2.37
C PRO A 248 3.15 -2.42 -2.15
N VAL A 249 3.09 -2.84 -0.89
CA VAL A 249 3.34 -4.23 -0.48
C VAL A 249 2.27 -5.17 -1.04
N TYR A 250 1.02 -4.71 -1.05
CA TYR A 250 -0.14 -5.54 -1.37
C TYR A 250 -0.88 -5.01 -2.59
N GLY A 251 -1.11 -5.87 -3.60
CA GLY A 251 -1.78 -5.49 -4.83
C GLY A 251 -3.25 -5.08 -4.66
N LEU A 252 -3.94 -5.56 -3.62
CA LEU A 252 -5.33 -5.19 -3.30
C LEU A 252 -5.44 -4.10 -2.22
N ASN A 253 -4.31 -3.68 -1.64
CA ASN A 253 -4.25 -2.65 -0.61
C ASN A 253 -3.07 -1.69 -0.88
N PRO A 254 -3.14 -0.91 -1.98
CA PRO A 254 -2.02 -0.12 -2.47
C PRO A 254 -1.62 1.05 -1.55
N GLU A 255 -2.46 1.39 -0.58
CA GLU A 255 -2.15 2.42 0.42
C GLU A 255 -1.09 1.95 1.44
N THR A 256 -0.86 0.65 1.57
CA THR A 256 0.13 0.07 2.49
C THR A 256 1.48 -0.04 1.81
N VAL A 257 2.35 0.93 2.07
CA VAL A 257 3.71 1.00 1.52
C VAL A 257 4.72 0.17 2.32
N MET A 258 4.43 -0.09 3.58
CA MET A 258 5.16 -1.00 4.46
C MET A 258 4.17 -1.51 5.51
N ASP A 259 4.31 -2.78 5.90
CA ASP A 259 3.48 -3.41 6.91
C ASP A 259 4.33 -3.96 8.04
N LEU A 260 4.29 -3.30 9.19
CA LEU A 260 4.97 -3.75 10.39
C LEU A 260 4.17 -4.90 11.04
N ALA A 261 4.88 -5.89 11.56
CA ALA A 261 4.30 -7.03 12.25
C ALA A 261 5.09 -7.37 13.50
N VAL A 262 4.42 -7.98 14.48
CA VAL A 262 5.04 -8.46 15.71
C VAL A 262 4.60 -9.89 15.94
N ASP A 263 5.57 -10.73 16.27
CA ASP A 263 5.37 -12.14 16.62
C ASP A 263 6.16 -12.49 17.88
N GLU A 264 6.30 -13.78 18.16
CA GLU A 264 7.06 -14.34 19.28
C GLU A 264 8.56 -13.99 19.23
N GLU A 265 9.09 -13.72 18.04
CA GLU A 265 10.50 -13.44 17.82
C GLU A 265 10.79 -11.93 17.85
N GLY A 266 9.79 -11.05 17.75
CA GLY A 266 9.93 -9.60 17.87
C GLY A 266 9.33 -8.80 16.72
N LEU A 267 9.99 -7.71 16.32
CA LEU A 267 9.49 -6.76 15.32
C LEU A 267 9.96 -7.14 13.90
N TRP A 268 9.06 -6.96 12.94
CA TRP A 268 9.29 -7.24 11.53
C TRP A 268 8.73 -6.12 10.66
N ALA A 269 9.36 -5.91 9.51
CA ALA A 269 8.84 -5.09 8.43
C ALA A 269 8.59 -5.97 7.20
N ILE A 270 7.40 -5.85 6.63
CA ILE A 270 7.01 -6.46 5.36
C ILE A 270 6.96 -5.33 4.35
N TYR A 271 7.69 -5.46 3.25
CA TYR A 271 7.88 -4.39 2.28
C TYR A 271 7.98 -4.94 0.85
N ALA A 272 7.97 -4.05 -0.14
CA ALA A 272 8.23 -4.41 -1.52
C ALA A 272 9.04 -3.30 -2.20
N THR A 273 9.92 -3.70 -3.12
CA THR A 273 10.81 -2.79 -3.85
C THR A 273 10.54 -2.89 -5.34
N ARG A 274 10.97 -1.90 -6.12
CA ARG A 274 10.93 -1.95 -7.58
C ARG A 274 11.87 -3.00 -8.16
N GLU A 275 12.98 -3.27 -7.49
CA GLU A 275 13.93 -4.32 -7.88
C GLU A 275 13.28 -5.71 -7.84
N ASN A 276 12.51 -6.00 -6.78
CA ASN A 276 11.71 -7.21 -6.65
C ASN A 276 10.20 -6.93 -6.81
N GLU A 277 9.82 -6.17 -7.85
CA GLU A 277 8.47 -5.64 -7.99
C GLU A 277 7.35 -6.68 -8.13
N ARG A 278 7.65 -7.98 -8.17
CA ARG A 278 6.62 -9.03 -8.28
C ARG A 278 6.33 -9.69 -6.94
N HIS A 279 7.26 -9.61 -5.99
CA HIS A 279 7.17 -10.34 -4.74
C HIS A 279 7.27 -9.41 -3.53
N ILE A 280 6.84 -9.96 -2.41
CA ILE A 280 6.95 -9.33 -1.10
C ILE A 280 8.31 -9.71 -0.51
N SER A 281 8.94 -8.77 0.19
CA SER A 281 10.15 -9.00 0.98
C SER A 281 9.84 -8.74 2.45
N MET A 282 10.67 -9.27 3.35
CA MET A 282 10.53 -9.05 4.79
C MET A 282 11.88 -8.82 5.45
N ALA A 283 11.88 -8.05 6.53
CA ALA A 283 13.05 -7.72 7.32
C ALA A 283 12.78 -7.90 8.81
N LYS A 284 13.76 -8.42 9.53
CA LYS A 284 13.78 -8.47 10.98
C LYS A 284 14.37 -7.16 11.50
N MET A 285 13.71 -6.56 12.47
CA MET A 285 14.16 -5.30 13.07
C MET A 285 14.30 -5.44 14.58
N ASP A 286 15.36 -4.84 15.14
CA ASP A 286 15.46 -4.70 16.59
C ASP A 286 14.41 -3.71 17.08
N SER A 287 13.58 -4.14 18.04
CA SER A 287 12.50 -3.28 18.55
C SER A 287 12.99 -2.09 19.38
N ASN A 288 14.26 -2.09 19.83
CA ASN A 288 14.84 -1.03 20.65
C ASN A 288 15.47 0.06 19.79
N SER A 289 16.42 -0.29 18.92
CA SER A 289 17.18 0.62 18.04
C SER A 289 16.60 0.80 16.64
N LEU A 290 15.60 0.01 16.26
CA LEU A 290 15.04 -0.04 14.89
C LEU A 290 16.05 -0.47 13.81
N ASP A 291 17.21 -0.97 14.19
CA ASP A 291 18.20 -1.48 13.24
C ASP A 291 17.68 -2.73 12.55
N ILE A 292 18.01 -2.87 11.26
CA ILE A 292 17.70 -4.07 10.49
C ILE A 292 18.71 -5.15 10.83
N GLU A 293 18.22 -6.26 11.38
CA GLU A 293 19.05 -7.41 11.73
C GLU A 293 19.32 -8.27 10.49
N GLN A 294 18.28 -8.51 9.68
CA GLN A 294 18.35 -9.35 8.49
C GLN A 294 17.18 -9.07 7.54
N MET A 295 17.38 -9.33 6.24
CA MET A 295 16.38 -9.16 5.19
C MET A 295 16.25 -10.45 4.37
N TRP A 296 15.05 -10.73 3.87
CA TRP A 296 14.73 -11.87 3.03
C TRP A 296 13.84 -11.44 1.87
N ASP A 297 14.23 -11.84 0.67
CA ASP A 297 13.36 -11.81 -0.49
C ASP A 297 12.55 -13.09 -0.55
N THR A 298 11.23 -12.95 -0.59
CA THR A 298 10.33 -14.11 -0.63
C THR A 298 9.88 -14.38 -2.08
N ASN A 299 9.35 -15.58 -2.29
CA ASN A 299 8.68 -15.94 -3.55
C ASN A 299 7.17 -15.64 -3.51
N CYS A 300 6.68 -14.89 -2.51
CA CYS A 300 5.26 -14.59 -2.36
C CYS A 300 4.85 -13.46 -3.30
N PRO A 301 3.97 -13.70 -4.29
CA PRO A 301 3.57 -12.65 -5.22
C PRO A 301 2.81 -11.53 -4.50
N ARG A 302 3.04 -10.27 -4.88
CA ARG A 302 2.23 -9.15 -4.36
C ARG A 302 0.89 -9.03 -5.06
N GLU A 303 0.78 -9.55 -6.28
CA GLU A 303 -0.46 -9.49 -7.04
C GLU A 303 -1.57 -10.22 -6.28
N ASN A 304 -2.73 -9.59 -6.13
CA ASN A 304 -3.87 -10.14 -5.40
C ASN A 304 -3.65 -10.39 -3.90
N ALA A 305 -2.50 -10.00 -3.33
CA ALA A 305 -2.29 -9.97 -1.89
C ALA A 305 -3.14 -8.84 -1.27
N GLU A 306 -3.83 -9.14 -0.17
CA GLU A 306 -4.61 -8.17 0.61
C GLU A 306 -3.79 -7.62 1.78
N THR A 307 -3.15 -8.53 2.50
CA THR A 307 -2.44 -8.27 3.77
C THR A 307 -1.60 -9.51 4.10
N ALA A 308 -0.73 -9.42 5.10
CA ALA A 308 0.05 -10.53 5.61
C ALA A 308 0.24 -10.40 7.12
N PHE A 309 0.66 -11.49 7.75
CA PHE A 309 1.04 -11.52 9.16
C PHE A 309 2.19 -12.51 9.36
N ILE A 310 2.89 -12.39 10.50
CA ILE A 310 4.03 -13.25 10.83
C ILE A 310 3.73 -14.00 12.13
N ILE A 311 4.09 -15.28 12.17
CA ILE A 311 4.06 -16.13 13.36
C ILE A 311 5.35 -16.93 13.41
N CYS A 312 6.09 -16.84 14.50
CA CYS A 312 7.34 -17.57 14.73
C CYS A 312 8.30 -17.54 13.54
N GLY A 313 8.57 -16.34 13.00
CA GLY A 313 9.46 -16.13 11.86
C GLY A 313 8.90 -16.58 10.51
N THR A 314 7.64 -17.02 10.45
CA THR A 314 7.00 -17.43 9.21
C THR A 314 6.01 -16.36 8.73
N LEU A 315 6.21 -15.84 7.53
CA LEU A 315 5.30 -14.94 6.84
C LEU A 315 4.14 -15.72 6.21
N TYR A 316 2.92 -15.27 6.46
CA TYR A 316 1.69 -15.78 5.87
C TYR A 316 1.01 -14.67 5.07
N VAL A 317 1.02 -14.79 3.74
CA VAL A 317 0.41 -13.81 2.86
C VAL A 317 -1.02 -14.22 2.52
N VAL A 318 -1.96 -13.32 2.77
CA VAL A 318 -3.39 -13.50 2.54
C VAL A 318 -3.76 -12.89 1.19
N TYR A 319 -4.44 -13.69 0.38
CA TYR A 319 -4.84 -13.34 -0.97
C TYR A 319 -6.34 -13.42 -1.15
N ASN A 320 -6.84 -12.60 -2.05
CA ASN A 320 -8.22 -12.61 -2.53
C ASN A 320 -8.24 -12.21 -4.01
N THR A 321 -9.38 -11.80 -4.53
CA THR A 321 -9.55 -11.41 -5.94
C THR A 321 -10.10 -10.00 -6.02
N LYS A 322 -9.79 -9.23 -7.07
CA LYS A 322 -10.31 -7.85 -7.26
C LYS A 322 -11.83 -7.71 -7.07
N GLN A 323 -12.60 -8.76 -7.40
CA GLN A 323 -13.96 -8.91 -6.91
C GLN A 323 -13.92 -9.73 -5.62
N PRO A 324 -14.28 -9.16 -4.45
CA PRO A 324 -14.00 -9.80 -3.18
C PRO A 324 -14.70 -11.16 -3.06
N GLY A 325 -13.89 -12.19 -2.87
CA GLY A 325 -14.29 -13.59 -2.79
C GLY A 325 -14.14 -14.13 -1.37
N ARG A 326 -13.26 -15.11 -1.20
CA ARG A 326 -12.94 -15.69 0.12
C ARG A 326 -11.43 -15.60 0.33
N SER A 327 -11.02 -14.73 1.25
CA SER A 327 -9.61 -14.59 1.62
C SER A 327 -9.03 -15.92 2.09
N ARG A 328 -7.80 -16.20 1.69
CA ARG A 328 -7.07 -17.42 2.04
C ARG A 328 -5.57 -17.15 2.05
N VAL A 329 -4.86 -17.87 2.90
CA VAL A 329 -3.40 -17.93 2.84
C VAL A 329 -3.02 -18.76 1.61
N GLN A 330 -2.20 -18.21 0.72
CA GLN A 330 -1.72 -18.93 -0.48
C GLN A 330 -0.20 -18.96 -0.59
N CYS A 331 0.49 -18.08 0.12
CA CYS A 331 1.95 -18.09 0.18
C CYS A 331 2.40 -18.03 1.63
N VAL A 332 3.31 -18.94 1.95
CA VAL A 332 3.99 -19.04 3.24
C VAL A 332 5.49 -19.03 2.99
N PHE A 333 6.21 -18.21 3.75
CA PHE A 333 7.67 -18.14 3.70
C PHE A 333 8.22 -18.21 5.12
N ASP A 334 8.97 -19.27 5.43
CA ASP A 334 9.60 -19.47 6.73
C ASP A 334 11.07 -19.09 6.68
N VAL A 335 11.52 -18.12 7.49
CA VAL A 335 12.93 -17.67 7.49
C VAL A 335 13.92 -18.76 7.89
N ASN A 336 13.43 -19.81 8.58
CA ASN A 336 14.20 -20.97 8.98
C ASN A 336 14.14 -22.13 7.97
N ASP A 337 13.32 -22.02 6.92
CA ASP A 337 13.00 -23.07 5.94
C ASP A 337 12.55 -24.39 6.59
N LEU A 338 11.85 -24.36 7.73
CA LEU A 338 11.28 -25.56 8.36
C LEU A 338 9.95 -25.97 7.72
N VAL A 339 9.29 -25.03 7.04
CA VAL A 339 8.02 -25.24 6.33
C VAL A 339 8.15 -24.68 4.93
N THR A 340 7.94 -25.52 3.92
CA THR A 340 7.83 -25.04 2.54
C THR A 340 6.41 -24.57 2.24
N ASN A 341 6.25 -23.76 1.20
CA ASN A 341 4.93 -23.26 0.80
C ASN A 341 3.97 -24.40 0.40
N GLU A 342 4.49 -25.51 -0.15
CA GLU A 342 3.72 -26.67 -0.56
C GLU A 342 3.24 -27.50 0.64
N GLU A 343 4.00 -27.51 1.72
CA GLU A 343 3.68 -28.23 2.97
C GLU A 343 2.77 -27.40 3.90
N ALA A 344 2.70 -26.09 3.67
CA ALA A 344 1.88 -25.20 4.46
C ALA A 344 0.37 -25.53 4.32
N PRO A 345 -0.38 -25.53 5.43
CA PRO A 345 -1.80 -25.84 5.40
C PRO A 345 -2.57 -24.75 4.66
N LEU A 346 -3.55 -25.18 3.87
CA LEU A 346 -4.42 -24.28 3.13
C LEU A 346 -5.45 -23.63 4.07
N VAL A 347 -5.12 -22.46 4.60
CA VAL A 347 -5.96 -21.72 5.54
C VAL A 347 -6.94 -20.81 4.81
N TYR A 348 -8.24 -21.03 5.03
CA TYR A 348 -9.30 -20.16 4.53
C TYR A 348 -9.93 -19.33 5.65
N PHE A 349 -10.12 -18.04 5.39
CA PHE A 349 -10.92 -17.18 6.25
C PHE A 349 -12.41 -17.50 6.09
N PRO A 350 -13.24 -17.30 7.12
CA PRO A 350 -14.69 -17.35 6.97
C PRO A 350 -15.14 -16.39 5.86
N LYS A 351 -16.06 -16.86 5.00
CA LYS A 351 -16.46 -16.11 3.81
C LYS A 351 -17.09 -14.78 4.19
N ARG A 352 -16.53 -13.69 3.67
CA ARG A 352 -17.09 -12.34 3.71
C ARG A 352 -16.89 -11.65 2.37
N TYR A 353 -17.82 -10.80 2.02
CA TYR A 353 -17.78 -10.00 0.79
C TYR A 353 -17.04 -8.69 1.08
N GLY A 354 -15.71 -8.76 1.20
CA GLY A 354 -14.84 -7.63 1.53
C GLY A 354 -13.35 -7.96 1.38
N PHE A 355 -12.50 -6.98 1.70
CA PHE A 355 -11.04 -7.11 1.73
C PHE A 355 -10.54 -6.68 3.11
N HIS A 356 -9.58 -7.41 3.68
CA HIS A 356 -8.93 -6.92 4.90
C HIS A 356 -8.09 -5.69 4.58
N ALA A 357 -8.43 -4.55 5.19
CA ALA A 357 -7.59 -3.35 5.17
C ALA A 357 -6.35 -3.51 6.04
N SER A 358 -6.42 -4.35 7.08
CA SER A 358 -5.28 -4.74 7.90
C SER A 358 -5.57 -6.05 8.62
N LEU A 359 -4.51 -6.77 9.00
CA LEU A 359 -4.57 -8.02 9.74
C LEU A 359 -3.35 -8.13 10.65
N LYS A 360 -3.55 -8.00 11.96
CA LYS A 360 -2.46 -7.92 12.95
C LYS A 360 -2.49 -9.11 13.90
N TYR A 361 -1.40 -9.87 13.94
CA TYR A 361 -1.26 -10.98 14.87
C TYR A 361 -0.91 -10.49 16.27
N ASN A 362 -1.52 -11.12 17.27
CA ASN A 362 -1.14 -10.95 18.66
C ASN A 362 -0.65 -12.30 19.21
N PRO A 363 0.66 -12.46 19.49
CA PRO A 363 1.24 -13.71 19.97
C PRO A 363 0.73 -14.12 21.36
N GLN A 364 0.37 -13.16 22.22
CA GLN A 364 -0.11 -13.45 23.58
C GLN A 364 -1.50 -14.10 23.59
N GLU A 365 -2.36 -13.71 22.65
CA GLU A 365 -3.75 -14.18 22.59
C GLU A 365 -3.97 -15.21 21.47
N GLN A 366 -2.99 -15.39 20.58
CA GLN A 366 -3.09 -16.18 19.35
C GLN A 366 -4.33 -15.80 18.51
N LEU A 367 -4.54 -14.49 18.38
CA LEU A 367 -5.64 -13.89 17.63
C LEU A 367 -5.10 -13.03 16.49
N LEU A 368 -5.85 -12.98 15.39
CA LEU A 368 -5.68 -11.95 14.38
C LEU A 368 -6.74 -10.85 14.59
N TYR A 369 -6.25 -9.61 14.66
CA TYR A 369 -7.02 -8.38 14.69
C TYR A 369 -7.16 -7.85 13.27
N ALA A 370 -8.35 -7.98 12.69
CA ALA A 370 -8.61 -7.61 11.31
C ALA A 370 -9.53 -6.39 11.21
N TRP A 371 -9.25 -5.52 10.24
CA TRP A 371 -10.14 -4.43 9.83
C TRP A 371 -10.66 -4.69 8.43
N ASP A 372 -11.97 -4.59 8.22
CA ASP A 372 -12.62 -4.77 6.91
C ASP A 372 -13.81 -3.82 6.84
N ASP A 373 -13.78 -2.82 5.95
CA ASP A 373 -14.84 -1.81 5.78
C ASP A 373 -15.42 -1.22 7.09
N GLY A 374 -14.53 -0.86 8.01
CA GLY A 374 -14.87 -0.32 9.33
C GLY A 374 -15.29 -1.36 10.36
N TYR A 375 -15.36 -2.65 10.01
CA TYR A 375 -15.61 -3.73 10.96
C TYR A 375 -14.31 -4.16 11.66
N GLN A 376 -14.33 -4.15 13.00
CA GLN A 376 -13.25 -4.68 13.84
C GLN A 376 -13.55 -6.14 14.16
N ILE A 377 -12.71 -7.03 13.65
CA ILE A 377 -12.92 -8.47 13.63
C ILE A 377 -11.77 -9.18 14.33
N LEU A 378 -12.12 -10.18 15.15
CA LEU A 378 -11.18 -11.14 15.71
C LEU A 378 -11.29 -12.48 14.99
N TYR A 379 -10.14 -13.03 14.59
CA TYR A 379 -10.04 -14.43 14.21
C TYR A 379 -9.24 -15.18 15.28
N LYS A 380 -9.84 -16.24 15.82
CA LYS A 380 -9.15 -17.17 16.71
C LYS A 380 -8.41 -18.20 15.89
N LEU A 381 -7.11 -18.34 16.12
CA LEU A 381 -6.28 -19.29 15.40
C LEU A 381 -6.29 -20.66 16.07
N SER A 382 -6.05 -21.68 15.26
CA SER A 382 -5.63 -23.00 15.70
C SER A 382 -4.18 -23.17 15.28
N MET A 383 -3.31 -23.52 16.23
CA MET A 383 -1.87 -23.64 16.04
C MET A 383 -1.46 -25.12 16.06
N LYS A 384 -0.39 -25.45 15.35
CA LYS A 384 0.31 -26.75 15.38
C LYS A 384 1.82 -26.52 15.33
N LYS A 385 2.63 -27.55 15.60
CA LYS A 385 4.08 -27.46 15.40
C LYS A 385 4.47 -27.57 13.93
N LYS A 386 5.53 -26.85 13.53
CA LYS A 386 6.10 -26.88 12.17
C LYS A 386 6.54 -28.28 11.73
N LEU A 387 7.11 -29.06 12.66
CA LEU A 387 7.70 -30.38 12.40
C LEU A 387 6.78 -31.56 12.75
N GLU A 388 5.55 -31.31 13.22
CA GLU A 388 4.57 -32.38 13.42
C GLU A 388 3.80 -32.60 12.10
N ILE A 389 4.23 -33.62 11.35
CA ILE A 389 3.54 -34.16 10.16
C ILE A 389 2.37 -35.04 10.60
#